data_AF-A0A5J4PK11-F1
#
_entry.id   AF-A0A5J4PK11-F1
#
_cell.length_a   1.000
_cell.length_b   1.000
_cell.length_c   1.000
_cell.angle_alpha   90.00
_cell.angle_beta   90.00
_cell.angle_gamma   90.00
#
_symmetry.space_group_name_H-M   'P 1'
#
loop_
_entity.id
_entity.type
_entity.pdbx_description
1 polymer ?
#
loop_
_entity_poly.entity_id
_entity_poly.type
_entity_poly.pdbx_seq_one_letter_code
_entity_poly.pdbx_strand_id
1 'polypeptide(L)'
;HTSFNQTVTSTGRLSSSNPNLQNIPIRDEDGKEIRKAFIPDDGCFFFSADYSQIELRIMAHLSEDKNMIDAFLSNQDIHAATAAKIYKIDINEVKSDMRRKAKTANFGIIYGISVFGLADRMNVERKEAKELIDGYFETYPQVKEYMDKIIEIAKKQGYVETVFHRKRYLSDINSRNAIVRGYAERNAINAPIQGSAADIIKVAMARIYERFKKENIKAKMILQVHDELNFSVPIEEKNIVEKIVMEEMERAYNMKVPLKADCGWGKNWLEAH
;
A
#
# COMPACT_ATOMS: atom_id res chain seq x y z
N HIS A 1 -7.85 -22.27 9.84
CA HIS A 1 -8.07 -21.05 10.64
C HIS A 1 -6.72 -20.43 10.99
N THR A 2 -6.37 -19.28 10.40
CA THR A 2 -5.14 -18.52 10.73
C THR A 2 -5.35 -17.68 11.99
N SER A 3 -4.25 -17.23 12.62
CA SER A 3 -4.27 -16.25 13.72
C SER A 3 -3.81 -14.89 13.21
N PHE A 4 -4.69 -13.88 13.28
CA PHE A 4 -4.37 -12.48 12.97
C PHE A 4 -3.97 -11.73 14.24
N ASN A 5 -2.74 -11.23 14.29
CA ASN A 5 -2.20 -10.55 15.48
C ASN A 5 -2.24 -9.03 15.29
N GLN A 6 -2.89 -8.32 16.22
CA GLN A 6 -3.01 -6.86 16.19
C GLN A 6 -1.85 -6.12 16.86
N THR A 7 -1.08 -6.79 17.74
CA THR A 7 -0.10 -6.17 18.64
C THR A 7 1.36 -6.52 18.32
N VAL A 8 1.63 -7.05 17.13
CA VAL A 8 2.98 -7.51 16.74
C VAL A 8 3.75 -6.47 15.92
N THR A 9 3.10 -5.78 14.99
CA THR A 9 3.80 -4.88 14.07
C THR A 9 3.94 -3.48 14.65
N SER A 10 5.08 -2.83 14.41
CA SER A 10 5.34 -1.45 14.86
C SER A 10 4.62 -0.37 14.04
N THR A 11 4.11 -0.73 12.86
CA THR A 11 3.31 0.15 11.98
C THR A 11 1.81 -0.07 12.14
N GLY A 12 1.38 -1.05 12.94
CA GLY A 12 -0.04 -1.30 13.20
C GLY A 12 -0.74 -2.17 12.15
N ARG A 13 -0.04 -2.67 11.13
CA ARG A 13 -0.59 -3.72 10.24
C ARG A 13 -0.94 -4.99 11.03
N LEU A 14 -1.92 -5.75 10.54
CA LEU A 14 -2.11 -7.13 11.02
C LEU A 14 -0.92 -7.98 10.60
N SER A 15 -0.48 -8.87 11.48
CA SER A 15 0.36 -10.01 11.08
C SER A 15 -0.46 -11.29 11.08
N SER A 16 -0.02 -12.29 10.33
CA SER A 16 -0.70 -13.60 10.23
C SER A 16 0.27 -14.70 10.66
N SER A 17 -0.24 -15.70 11.38
CA SER A 17 0.53 -16.85 11.86
C SER A 17 -0.33 -18.10 11.86
N ASN A 18 0.30 -19.26 11.64
CA ASN A 18 -0.33 -20.59 11.66
C ASN A 18 -1.56 -20.73 10.74
N PRO A 19 -1.41 -20.62 9.40
CA PRO A 19 -0.21 -20.26 8.63
C PRO A 19 -0.08 -18.74 8.46
N ASN A 20 1.10 -18.25 8.06
CA ASN A 20 1.30 -16.84 7.70
C ASN A 20 0.87 -16.60 6.24
N LEU A 21 -0.33 -16.03 6.09
CA LEU A 21 -0.93 -15.77 4.77
C LEU A 21 -0.30 -14.57 4.06
N GLN A 22 0.41 -13.69 4.78
CA GLN A 22 1.10 -12.52 4.19
C GLN A 22 2.33 -12.94 3.38
N ASN A 23 2.81 -14.17 3.54
CA ASN A 23 4.01 -14.67 2.86
C ASN A 23 3.71 -15.53 1.63
N ILE A 24 2.44 -15.75 1.28
CA ILE A 24 2.08 -16.58 0.13
C ILE A 24 2.47 -15.82 -1.16
N PRO A 25 3.40 -16.35 -1.98
CA PRO A 25 3.86 -15.65 -3.18
C PRO A 25 2.71 -15.37 -4.15
N ILE A 26 2.78 -14.22 -4.82
CA ILE A 26 1.76 -13.78 -5.80
C ILE A 26 2.14 -14.22 -7.22
N ARG A 27 3.43 -14.14 -7.57
CA ARG A 27 3.89 -14.22 -8.98
C ARG A 27 4.44 -15.58 -9.38
N ASP A 28 4.95 -16.32 -8.41
CA ASP A 28 5.58 -17.61 -8.65
C ASP A 28 4.52 -18.69 -8.92
N GLU A 29 4.84 -19.68 -9.74
CA GLU A 29 3.89 -20.74 -10.13
C GLU A 29 3.41 -21.53 -8.91
N ASP A 30 4.31 -21.87 -7.98
CA ASP A 30 3.95 -22.52 -6.72
C ASP A 30 3.01 -21.65 -5.87
N GLY A 31 3.24 -20.33 -5.86
CA GLY A 31 2.37 -19.38 -5.18
C GLY A 31 0.96 -19.33 -5.78
N LYS A 32 0.86 -19.40 -7.11
CA LYS A 32 -0.43 -19.47 -7.82
C LYS A 32 -1.17 -20.75 -7.49
N GLU A 33 -0.51 -21.90 -7.49
CA GLU A 33 -1.12 -23.18 -7.12
C GLU A 33 -1.60 -23.19 -5.66
N ILE A 34 -0.81 -22.61 -4.73
CA ILE A 34 -1.24 -22.44 -3.34
C ILE A 34 -2.51 -21.58 -3.26
N ARG A 35 -2.57 -20.45 -3.99
CA ARG A 35 -3.75 -19.57 -4.00
C ARG A 35 -5.00 -20.26 -4.58
N LYS A 36 -4.87 -21.15 -5.57
CA LYS A 36 -6.00 -21.95 -6.08
C LYS A 36 -6.64 -22.85 -5.02
N ALA A 37 -5.87 -23.29 -4.02
CA ALA A 37 -6.38 -24.14 -2.95
C ALA A 37 -7.28 -23.40 -1.94
N PHE A 38 -7.32 -22.07 -1.98
CA PHE A 38 -8.23 -21.27 -1.16
C PHE A 38 -9.56 -21.11 -1.89
N ILE A 39 -10.52 -21.96 -1.54
CA ILE A 39 -11.89 -21.96 -2.09
C ILE A 39 -12.88 -21.36 -1.07
N PRO A 40 -14.01 -20.79 -1.53
CA PRO A 40 -15.07 -20.31 -0.65
C PRO A 40 -15.87 -21.48 -0.04
N ASP A 41 -16.78 -21.19 0.89
CA ASP A 41 -17.76 -22.15 1.40
C ASP A 41 -18.64 -22.72 0.27
N ASP A 42 -19.24 -23.89 0.47
CA ASP A 42 -20.16 -24.51 -0.49
C ASP A 42 -21.31 -23.56 -0.87
N GLY A 43 -21.61 -23.48 -2.17
CA GLY A 43 -22.64 -22.57 -2.70
C GLY A 43 -22.23 -21.09 -2.75
N CYS A 44 -20.99 -20.76 -2.39
CA CYS A 44 -20.46 -19.39 -2.42
C CYS A 44 -19.45 -19.17 -3.56
N PHE A 45 -19.21 -17.90 -3.87
CA PHE A 45 -18.07 -17.42 -4.67
C PHE A 45 -17.01 -16.78 -3.78
N PHE A 46 -15.78 -16.79 -4.28
CA PHE A 46 -14.68 -16.05 -3.70
C PHE A 46 -14.69 -14.63 -4.27
N PHE A 47 -14.68 -13.63 -3.38
CA PHE A 47 -14.63 -12.22 -3.74
C PHE A 47 -13.39 -11.59 -3.12
N SER A 48 -12.63 -10.87 -3.92
CA SER A 48 -11.45 -10.12 -3.49
C SER A 48 -11.64 -8.64 -3.78
N ALA A 49 -11.27 -7.79 -2.84
CA ALA A 49 -11.23 -6.35 -3.01
C ALA A 49 -9.90 -5.81 -2.46
N ASP A 50 -9.14 -5.11 -3.30
CA ASP A 50 -7.79 -4.60 -2.99
C ASP A 50 -7.73 -3.08 -3.18
N TYR A 51 -7.03 -2.38 -2.29
CA TYR A 51 -6.84 -0.94 -2.50
C TYR A 51 -5.78 -0.65 -3.57
N SER A 52 -6.19 0.03 -4.64
CA SER A 52 -5.30 0.41 -5.73
C SER A 52 -4.24 1.42 -5.29
N GLN A 53 -3.03 0.92 -5.03
CA GLN A 53 -1.84 1.73 -4.72
C GLN A 53 -2.04 2.67 -3.51
N ILE A 54 -2.69 2.17 -2.44
CA ILE A 54 -3.05 2.97 -1.27
C ILE A 54 -1.89 3.78 -0.69
N GLU A 55 -0.69 3.20 -0.60
CA GLU A 55 0.46 3.87 -0.01
C GLU A 55 0.97 5.05 -0.85
N LEU A 56 0.87 4.98 -2.18
CA LEU A 56 1.19 6.12 -3.03
C LEU A 56 0.12 7.21 -2.97
N ARG A 57 -1.16 6.83 -2.82
CA ARG A 57 -2.25 7.80 -2.59
C ARG A 57 -2.08 8.51 -1.24
N ILE A 58 -1.66 7.78 -0.22
CA ILE A 58 -1.31 8.35 1.10
C ILE A 58 -0.10 9.28 0.98
N MET A 59 0.95 8.89 0.25
CA MET A 59 2.08 9.79 0.00
C MET A 59 1.61 11.10 -0.66
N ALA A 60 0.80 11.02 -1.73
CA ALA A 60 0.23 12.20 -2.38
C ALA A 60 -0.60 13.08 -1.42
N HIS A 61 -1.36 12.44 -0.53
CA HIS A 61 -2.14 13.14 0.48
C HIS A 61 -1.28 13.85 1.53
N LEU A 62 -0.24 13.18 2.03
CA LEU A 62 0.65 13.69 3.09
C LEU A 62 1.64 14.74 2.59
N SER A 63 2.17 14.55 1.37
CA SER A 63 3.07 15.51 0.74
C SER A 63 2.35 16.71 0.15
N GLU A 64 1.07 16.55 -0.18
CA GLU A 64 0.28 17.53 -0.93
C GLU A 64 0.92 17.89 -2.29
N ASP A 65 1.70 16.95 -2.86
CA ASP A 65 2.36 17.15 -4.12
C ASP A 65 1.35 17.24 -5.27
N LYS A 66 1.29 18.41 -5.91
CA LYS A 66 0.30 18.71 -6.94
C LYS A 66 0.42 17.76 -8.13
N ASN A 67 1.63 17.48 -8.58
CA ASN A 67 1.87 16.61 -9.72
C ASN A 67 1.44 15.16 -9.43
N MET A 68 1.68 14.68 -8.21
CA MET A 68 1.24 13.35 -7.80
C MET A 68 -0.27 13.26 -7.63
N ILE A 69 -0.89 14.28 -7.01
CA ILE A 69 -2.34 14.39 -6.87
C ILE A 69 -3.01 14.40 -8.23
N ASP A 70 -2.56 15.27 -9.14
CA ASP A 70 -3.12 15.41 -10.49
C ASP A 70 -3.02 14.10 -11.29
N ALA A 71 -1.91 13.37 -11.16
CA ALA A 71 -1.74 12.06 -11.80
C ALA A 71 -2.82 11.06 -11.34
N PHE A 72 -3.12 11.01 -10.04
CA PHE A 72 -4.19 10.15 -9.52
C PHE A 72 -5.59 10.64 -9.91
N LEU A 73 -5.86 11.94 -9.83
CA LEU A 73 -7.17 12.50 -10.21
C LEU A 73 -7.46 12.32 -11.70
N SER A 74 -6.42 12.33 -12.54
CA SER A 74 -6.53 12.08 -13.99
C SER A 74 -6.57 10.58 -14.35
N ASN A 75 -6.64 9.67 -13.37
CA ASN A 75 -6.54 8.22 -13.56
C ASN A 75 -5.32 7.79 -14.40
N GLN A 76 -4.21 8.54 -14.34
CA GLN A 76 -2.98 8.16 -15.01
C GLN A 76 -2.32 7.00 -14.25
N ASP A 77 -1.66 6.11 -14.98
CA ASP A 77 -0.77 5.13 -14.37
C ASP A 77 0.43 5.87 -13.75
N ILE A 78 0.45 5.97 -12.42
CA ILE A 78 1.47 6.73 -11.70
C ILE A 78 2.88 6.21 -12.01
N HIS A 79 3.07 4.91 -12.22
CA HIS A 79 4.38 4.35 -12.53
C HIS A 79 4.81 4.69 -13.95
N ALA A 80 3.88 4.66 -14.91
CA ALA A 80 4.16 5.10 -16.27
C ALA A 80 4.41 6.62 -16.33
N ALA A 81 3.63 7.42 -15.61
CA ALA A 81 3.83 8.87 -15.52
C ALA A 81 5.20 9.21 -14.89
N THR A 82 5.61 8.51 -13.83
CA THR A 82 6.95 8.64 -13.27
C THR A 82 8.02 8.25 -14.29
N ALA A 83 7.86 7.11 -14.98
CA ALA A 83 8.80 6.66 -16.01
C ALA A 83 8.94 7.68 -17.15
N ALA A 84 7.83 8.18 -17.69
CA ALA A 84 7.80 9.16 -18.77
C ALA A 84 8.62 10.41 -18.43
N LYS A 85 8.43 10.94 -17.21
CA LYS A 85 9.16 12.12 -16.74
C LYS A 85 10.65 11.85 -16.50
N ILE A 86 10.99 10.69 -15.91
CA ILE A 86 12.39 10.27 -15.69
C ILE A 86 13.13 10.09 -17.02
N TYR A 87 12.54 9.35 -17.95
CA TYR A 87 13.16 9.04 -19.25
C TYR A 87 12.99 10.16 -20.29
N LYS A 88 12.23 11.22 -19.95
CA LYS A 88 11.93 12.37 -20.83
C LYS A 88 11.30 11.95 -22.17
N ILE A 89 10.34 11.04 -22.11
CA ILE A 89 9.59 10.51 -23.25
C ILE A 89 8.09 10.72 -23.04
N ASP A 90 7.29 10.55 -24.09
CA ASP A 90 5.83 10.56 -23.95
C ASP A 90 5.36 9.35 -23.11
N ILE A 91 4.27 9.50 -22.35
CA ILE A 91 3.73 8.42 -21.52
C ILE A 91 3.34 7.19 -22.35
N ASN A 92 2.93 7.39 -23.60
CA ASN A 92 2.56 6.31 -24.52
C ASN A 92 3.79 5.56 -25.07
N GLU A 93 4.99 6.13 -24.94
CA GLU A 93 6.25 5.49 -25.34
C GLU A 93 6.90 4.68 -24.21
N VAL A 94 6.31 4.73 -23.00
CA VAL A 94 6.82 4.01 -21.82
C VAL A 94 6.70 2.50 -22.03
N LYS A 95 7.85 1.84 -22.11
CA LYS A 95 7.93 0.38 -22.20
C LYS A 95 7.68 -0.28 -20.84
N SER A 96 7.25 -1.54 -20.87
CA SER A 96 6.98 -2.34 -19.65
C SER A 96 8.17 -2.39 -18.68
N ASP A 97 9.41 -2.51 -19.19
CA ASP A 97 10.61 -2.49 -18.34
C ASP A 97 10.82 -1.14 -17.64
N MET A 98 10.63 -0.03 -18.36
CA MET A 98 10.72 1.33 -17.80
C MET A 98 9.69 1.53 -16.70
N ARG A 99 8.44 1.12 -16.95
CA ARG A 99 7.37 1.15 -15.94
C ARG A 99 7.71 0.31 -14.73
N ARG A 100 8.28 -0.88 -14.91
CA ARG A 100 8.70 -1.77 -13.82
C ARG A 100 9.82 -1.13 -12.98
N LYS A 101 10.83 -0.54 -13.62
CA LYS A 101 11.91 0.20 -12.96
C LYS A 101 11.37 1.39 -12.17
N ALA A 102 10.49 2.19 -12.77
CA ALA A 102 9.83 3.32 -12.10
C ALA A 102 8.92 2.87 -10.95
N LYS A 103 8.26 1.71 -11.04
CA LYS A 103 7.52 1.12 -9.92
C LYS A 103 8.45 0.80 -8.75
N THR A 104 9.59 0.15 -9.01
CA THR A 104 10.60 -0.15 -7.98
C THR A 104 11.15 1.12 -7.35
N ALA A 105 11.44 2.15 -8.16
CA ALA A 105 11.90 3.45 -7.69
C ALA A 105 10.84 4.16 -6.83
N ASN A 106 9.60 4.25 -7.30
CA ASN A 106 8.46 4.82 -6.56
C ASN A 106 8.36 4.24 -5.15
N PHE A 107 8.25 2.91 -5.04
CA PHE A 107 8.14 2.25 -3.74
C PHE A 107 9.42 2.36 -2.91
N GLY A 108 10.60 2.36 -3.54
CA GLY A 108 11.85 2.62 -2.83
C GLY A 108 11.88 4.01 -2.20
N ILE A 109 11.58 5.04 -2.99
CA ILE A 109 11.74 6.44 -2.61
C ILE A 109 10.75 6.82 -1.51
N ILE A 110 9.48 6.40 -1.61
CA ILE A 110 8.49 6.69 -0.56
C ILE A 110 8.82 6.06 0.79
N TYR A 111 9.72 5.07 0.84
CA TYR A 111 10.24 4.49 2.08
C TYR A 111 11.62 5.01 2.47
N GLY A 112 12.12 6.06 1.81
CA GLY A 112 13.42 6.66 2.10
C GLY A 112 14.61 5.78 1.70
N ILE A 113 14.50 5.00 0.62
CA ILE A 113 15.65 4.23 0.11
C ILE A 113 16.83 5.17 -0.21
N SER A 114 18.05 4.71 0.07
CA SER A 114 19.26 5.42 -0.36
C SER A 114 19.58 5.13 -1.82
N VAL A 115 20.40 5.97 -2.46
CA VAL A 115 20.96 5.72 -3.80
C VAL A 115 21.58 4.31 -3.88
N PHE A 116 22.34 3.92 -2.85
CA PHE A 116 22.97 2.61 -2.77
C PHE A 116 21.93 1.48 -2.73
N GLY A 117 20.90 1.61 -1.89
CA GLY A 117 19.85 0.61 -1.77
C GLY A 117 18.99 0.49 -3.03
N LEU A 118 18.77 1.61 -3.74
CA LEU A 118 18.02 1.60 -4.99
C LEU A 118 18.83 0.95 -6.12
N ALA A 119 20.11 1.30 -6.24
CA ALA A 119 21.04 0.71 -7.20
C ALA A 119 21.07 -0.82 -7.07
N ASP A 120 21.22 -1.32 -5.85
CA ASP A 120 21.22 -2.75 -5.53
C ASP A 120 19.89 -3.42 -5.89
N ARG A 121 18.76 -2.86 -5.46
CA ARG A 121 17.42 -3.42 -5.73
C ARG A 121 17.08 -3.46 -7.23
N MET A 122 17.57 -2.49 -7.99
CA MET A 122 17.32 -2.40 -9.43
C MET A 122 18.41 -3.08 -10.28
N ASN A 123 19.50 -3.52 -9.66
CA ASN A 123 20.69 -4.03 -10.33
C ASN A 123 21.22 -3.05 -11.41
N VAL A 124 21.40 -1.78 -11.02
CA VAL A 124 21.88 -0.69 -11.89
C VAL A 124 23.06 0.05 -11.25
N GLU A 125 23.77 0.83 -12.06
CA GLU A 125 24.84 1.70 -11.58
C GLU A 125 24.34 2.76 -10.59
N ARG A 126 25.17 3.15 -9.64
CA ARG A 126 24.82 4.18 -8.63
C ARG A 126 24.45 5.51 -9.27
N LYS A 127 25.08 5.84 -10.41
CA LYS A 127 24.79 7.05 -11.17
C LYS A 127 23.35 7.03 -11.69
N GLU A 128 22.93 5.92 -12.30
CA GLU A 128 21.55 5.74 -12.79
C GLU A 128 20.56 5.84 -11.62
N ALA A 129 20.80 5.13 -10.51
CA ALA A 129 19.94 5.21 -9.33
C ALA A 129 19.83 6.63 -8.76
N LYS A 130 20.92 7.41 -8.78
CA LYS A 130 20.89 8.81 -8.36
C LYS A 130 20.05 9.67 -9.31
N GLU A 131 20.24 9.53 -10.62
CA GLU A 131 19.45 10.25 -11.63
C GLU A 131 17.95 9.93 -11.50
N LEU A 132 17.59 8.68 -11.18
CA LEU A 132 16.20 8.30 -10.90
C LEU A 132 15.62 9.02 -9.67
N ILE A 133 16.38 9.08 -8.57
CA ILE A 133 15.94 9.75 -7.34
C ILE A 133 15.82 11.26 -7.56
N ASP A 134 16.82 11.87 -8.20
CA ASP A 134 16.84 13.30 -8.48
C ASP A 134 15.68 13.67 -9.41
N GLY A 135 15.50 12.95 -10.52
CA GLY A 135 14.39 13.18 -11.46
C GLY A 135 13.00 12.94 -10.82
N TYR A 136 12.91 12.00 -9.87
CA TYR A 136 11.69 11.81 -9.08
C TYR A 136 11.37 13.04 -8.22
N PHE A 137 12.35 13.61 -7.51
CA PHE A 137 12.14 14.80 -6.69
C PHE A 137 11.99 16.09 -7.51
N GLU A 138 12.57 16.16 -8.70
CA GLU A 138 12.26 17.24 -9.67
C GLU A 138 10.79 17.15 -10.12
N THR A 139 10.31 15.92 -10.30
CA THR A 139 8.92 15.64 -10.70
C THR A 139 7.92 15.87 -9.56
N TYR A 140 8.27 15.47 -8.34
CA TYR A 140 7.42 15.52 -7.16
C TYR A 140 8.14 16.25 -6.01
N PRO A 141 8.36 17.58 -6.14
CA PRO A 141 9.18 18.34 -5.19
C PRO A 141 8.61 18.35 -3.77
N GLN A 142 7.28 18.37 -3.60
CA GLN A 142 6.68 18.39 -2.26
C GLN A 142 6.83 17.05 -1.53
N VAL A 143 7.05 15.94 -2.27
CA VAL A 143 7.39 14.65 -1.62
C VAL A 143 8.72 14.77 -0.87
N LYS A 144 9.73 15.43 -1.48
CA LYS A 144 11.01 15.66 -0.81
C LYS A 144 10.85 16.56 0.42
N GLU A 145 10.12 17.65 0.27
CA GLU A 145 9.83 18.59 1.37
C GLU A 145 9.14 17.88 2.55
N TYR A 146 8.17 17.00 2.25
CA TYR A 146 7.50 16.19 3.26
C TYR A 146 8.45 15.22 3.96
N MET A 147 9.30 14.51 3.21
CA MET A 147 10.28 13.57 3.78
C MET A 147 11.28 14.28 4.71
N ASP A 148 11.77 15.44 4.29
CA ASP A 148 12.68 16.25 5.12
C ASP A 148 11.97 16.75 6.39
N LYS A 149 10.73 17.25 6.24
CA LYS A 149 9.92 17.76 7.35
C LYS A 149 9.57 16.68 8.38
N ILE A 150 9.18 15.48 7.95
CA ILE A 150 8.76 14.41 8.87
C ILE A 150 9.94 13.88 9.69
N ILE A 151 11.15 13.87 9.11
CA ILE A 151 12.39 13.57 9.85
C ILE A 151 12.64 14.61 10.94
N GLU A 152 12.53 15.90 10.62
CA GLU A 152 12.75 16.97 11.60
C GLU A 152 11.71 16.96 12.73
N ILE A 153 10.44 16.66 12.39
CA ILE A 153 9.39 16.41 13.39
C ILE A 153 9.80 15.24 14.29
N ALA A 154 10.22 14.12 13.71
CA ALA A 154 10.62 12.94 14.46
C ALA A 154 11.81 13.23 15.40
N LYS A 155 12.81 13.98 14.96
CA LYS A 155 13.96 14.39 15.79
C LYS A 155 13.54 15.26 16.97
N LYS A 156 12.59 16.16 16.75
CA LYS A 156 12.11 17.11 17.78
C LYS A 156 11.25 16.45 18.85
N GLN A 157 10.32 15.57 18.48
CA GLN A 157 9.33 15.01 19.42
C GLN A 157 9.55 13.52 19.75
N GLY A 158 10.44 12.83 19.03
CA GLY A 158 10.77 11.42 19.25
C GLY A 158 9.78 10.41 18.66
N TYR A 159 8.77 10.87 17.91
CA TYR A 159 7.78 10.01 17.27
C TYR A 159 7.18 10.66 16.01
N VAL A 160 6.54 9.83 15.18
CA VAL A 160 5.71 10.24 14.04
C VAL A 160 4.31 9.67 14.16
N GLU A 161 3.35 10.23 13.41
CA GLU A 161 1.94 9.89 13.50
C GLU A 161 1.35 9.51 12.13
N THR A 162 0.34 8.62 12.14
CA THR A 162 -0.51 8.33 10.99
C THR A 162 -1.60 9.41 10.83
N VAL A 163 -2.39 9.33 9.75
CA VAL A 163 -3.57 10.21 9.55
C VAL A 163 -4.66 10.03 10.63
N PHE A 164 -4.61 8.92 11.38
CA PHE A 164 -5.46 8.66 12.55
C PHE A 164 -4.73 8.86 13.89
N HIS A 165 -3.60 9.57 13.89
CA HIS A 165 -2.80 9.90 15.08
C HIS A 165 -2.22 8.70 15.83
N ARG A 166 -2.08 7.53 15.18
CA ARG A 166 -1.31 6.42 15.75
C ARG A 166 0.16 6.81 15.79
N LYS A 167 0.77 6.75 16.96
CA LYS A 167 2.18 7.10 17.17
C LYS A 167 3.11 5.92 16.90
N ARG A 168 4.21 6.18 16.20
CA ARG A 168 5.41 5.33 16.20
C ARG A 168 6.57 6.08 16.83
N TYR A 169 7.02 5.59 17.99
CA TYR A 169 8.20 6.11 18.68
C TYR A 169 9.49 5.64 17.99
N LEU A 170 10.48 6.53 17.94
CA LEU A 170 11.74 6.34 17.24
C LEU A 170 12.89 6.71 18.18
N SER A 171 13.22 5.81 19.11
CA SER A 171 14.27 6.03 20.13
C SER A 171 15.62 6.43 19.53
N ASP A 172 15.91 5.91 18.34
CA ASP A 172 17.19 6.05 17.65
C ASP A 172 17.26 7.25 16.69
N ILE A 173 16.22 8.07 16.60
CA ILE A 173 16.15 9.20 15.65
C ILE A 173 17.24 10.26 15.87
N ASN A 174 17.75 10.36 17.10
CA ASN A 174 18.84 11.25 17.48
C ASN A 174 20.16 10.50 17.77
N SER A 175 20.28 9.24 17.33
CA SER A 175 21.48 8.44 17.55
C SER A 175 22.71 9.10 16.93
N ARG A 176 23.84 9.08 17.65
CA ARG A 176 25.14 9.55 17.11
C ARG A 176 25.66 8.63 16.01
N ASN A 177 25.28 7.35 16.03
CA ASN A 177 25.64 6.39 15.00
C ASN A 177 24.80 6.66 13.72
N ALA A 178 25.48 7.02 12.62
CA ALA A 178 24.84 7.39 11.37
C ALA A 178 24.01 6.26 10.74
N ILE A 179 24.43 5.00 10.90
CA ILE A 179 23.71 3.84 10.36
C ILE A 179 22.38 3.65 11.13
N VAL A 180 22.46 3.69 12.45
CA VAL A 180 21.31 3.55 13.35
C VAL A 180 20.32 4.70 13.14
N ARG A 181 20.82 5.94 13.08
CA ARG A 181 20.02 7.13 12.79
C ARG A 181 19.35 7.06 11.41
N GLY A 182 20.09 6.70 10.37
CA GLY A 182 19.54 6.57 9.01
C GLY A 182 18.48 5.47 8.89
N TYR A 183 18.53 4.43 9.71
CA TYR A 183 17.43 3.46 9.83
C TYR A 183 16.19 4.07 10.52
N ALA A 184 16.39 4.84 11.59
CA ALA A 184 15.30 5.55 12.27
C ALA A 184 14.63 6.61 11.38
N GLU A 185 15.41 7.36 10.59
CA GLU A 185 14.91 8.35 9.63
C GLU A 185 14.04 7.70 8.54
N ARG A 186 14.47 6.55 7.99
CA ARG A 186 13.63 5.77 7.05
C ARG A 186 12.34 5.29 7.68
N ASN A 187 12.40 4.86 8.94
CA ASN A 187 11.20 4.48 9.69
C ASN A 187 10.28 5.67 9.97
N ALA A 188 10.83 6.88 10.16
CA ALA A 188 10.07 8.11 10.31
C ALA A 188 9.25 8.44 9.06
N ILE A 189 9.82 8.20 7.87
CA ILE A 189 9.13 8.39 6.60
C ILE A 189 8.09 7.28 6.34
N ASN A 190 8.48 6.02 6.54
CA ASN A 190 7.63 4.87 6.21
C ASN A 190 6.40 4.79 7.12
N ALA A 191 6.55 5.01 8.43
CA ALA A 191 5.50 4.68 9.38
C ALA A 191 4.19 5.47 9.22
N PRO A 192 4.20 6.79 8.95
CA PRO A 192 2.99 7.52 8.61
C PRO A 192 2.27 6.93 7.40
N ILE A 193 3.00 6.46 6.39
CA ILE A 193 2.43 5.91 5.16
C ILE A 193 1.83 4.53 5.43
N GLN A 194 2.66 3.58 5.87
CA GLN A 194 2.25 2.19 6.08
C GLN A 194 1.23 2.07 7.21
N GLY A 195 1.38 2.87 8.28
CA GLY A 195 0.45 2.89 9.39
C GLY A 195 -0.88 3.52 9.03
N SER A 196 -0.91 4.57 8.19
CA SER A 196 -2.17 5.10 7.69
C SER A 196 -2.92 4.10 6.83
N ALA A 197 -2.21 3.34 5.97
CA ALA A 197 -2.83 2.25 5.21
C ALA A 197 -3.41 1.17 6.15
N ALA A 198 -2.69 0.82 7.22
CA ALA A 198 -3.15 -0.12 8.23
C ALA A 198 -4.38 0.39 9.00
N ASP A 199 -4.45 1.68 9.30
CA ASP A 199 -5.58 2.29 9.97
C ASP A 199 -6.82 2.32 9.05
N ILE A 200 -6.63 2.74 7.79
CA ILE A 200 -7.69 2.82 6.78
C ILE A 200 -8.34 1.44 6.56
N ILE A 201 -7.54 0.39 6.33
CA ILE A 201 -8.10 -0.94 6.11
C ILE A 201 -8.84 -1.48 7.34
N LYS A 202 -8.39 -1.16 8.56
CA LYS A 202 -9.10 -1.54 9.79
C LYS A 202 -10.43 -0.81 9.93
N VAL A 203 -10.49 0.47 9.56
CA VAL A 203 -11.75 1.23 9.52
C VAL A 203 -12.70 0.61 8.50
N ALA A 204 -12.22 0.29 7.30
CA ALA A 204 -13.02 -0.39 6.27
C ALA A 204 -13.57 -1.73 6.79
N MET A 205 -12.71 -2.56 7.39
CA MET A 205 -13.11 -3.86 7.96
C MET A 205 -14.22 -3.72 9.01
N ALA A 206 -14.06 -2.77 9.94
CA ALA A 206 -15.05 -2.54 10.99
C ALA A 206 -16.40 -2.06 10.40
N ARG A 207 -16.37 -1.15 9.43
CA ARG A 207 -17.58 -0.63 8.77
C ARG A 207 -18.30 -1.70 7.95
N ILE A 208 -17.56 -2.50 7.18
CA ILE A 208 -18.10 -3.63 6.43
C ILE A 208 -18.79 -4.61 7.38
N TYR A 209 -18.12 -4.97 8.48
CA TYR A 209 -18.69 -5.87 9.48
C TYR A 209 -20.01 -5.35 10.08
N GLU A 210 -20.03 -4.08 10.51
CA GLU A 210 -21.25 -3.47 11.05
C GLU A 210 -22.38 -3.38 10.02
N ARG A 211 -22.04 -3.07 8.75
CA ARG A 211 -23.02 -2.99 7.67
C ARG A 211 -23.57 -4.37 7.29
N PHE A 212 -22.73 -5.40 7.23
CA PHE A 212 -23.17 -6.78 7.02
C PHE A 212 -24.13 -7.22 8.12
N LYS A 213 -23.81 -6.91 9.38
CA LYS A 213 -24.68 -7.23 10.52
C LYS A 213 -26.02 -6.50 10.44
N LYS A 214 -26.01 -5.20 10.11
CA LYS A 214 -27.22 -4.37 10.00
C LYS A 214 -28.13 -4.81 8.85
N GLU A 215 -27.55 -5.17 7.71
CA GLU A 215 -28.27 -5.56 6.49
C GLU A 215 -28.53 -7.08 6.41
N ASN A 216 -28.18 -7.83 7.47
CA ASN A 216 -28.33 -9.29 7.57
C ASN A 216 -27.62 -10.10 6.46
N ILE A 217 -26.54 -9.54 5.91
CA ILE A 217 -25.69 -10.17 4.89
C ILE A 217 -25.09 -11.46 5.45
N LYS A 218 -25.14 -12.54 4.67
CA LYS A 218 -24.62 -13.86 5.04
C LYS A 218 -23.18 -14.08 4.62
N ALA A 219 -22.68 -13.31 3.66
CA ALA A 219 -21.28 -13.32 3.27
C ALA A 219 -20.33 -13.10 4.45
N LYS A 220 -19.16 -13.76 4.38
CA LYS A 220 -18.15 -13.73 5.43
C LYS A 220 -16.87 -13.13 4.90
N MET A 221 -16.31 -12.15 5.62
CA MET A 221 -14.92 -11.78 5.44
C MET A 221 -14.03 -12.90 5.99
N ILE A 222 -13.27 -13.54 5.10
CA ILE A 222 -12.49 -14.74 5.43
C ILE A 222 -11.02 -14.44 5.65
N LEU A 223 -10.42 -13.51 4.89
CA LEU A 223 -9.01 -13.16 5.00
C LEU A 223 -8.79 -11.65 4.83
N GLN A 224 -7.72 -11.16 5.47
CA GLN A 224 -7.10 -9.88 5.20
C GLN A 224 -5.64 -10.13 4.84
N VAL A 225 -5.20 -9.74 3.65
CA VAL A 225 -3.83 -9.94 3.17
C VAL A 225 -3.33 -8.64 2.58
N HIS A 226 -2.25 -8.08 3.11
CA HIS A 226 -1.71 -6.77 2.68
C HIS A 226 -2.76 -5.63 2.70
N ASP A 227 -3.21 -5.17 1.54
CA ASP A 227 -4.22 -4.14 1.27
C ASP A 227 -5.56 -4.72 0.77
N GLU A 228 -5.66 -6.05 0.78
CA GLU A 228 -6.75 -6.84 0.23
C GLU A 228 -7.65 -7.45 1.31
N LEU A 229 -8.96 -7.41 1.06
CA LEU A 229 -10.00 -8.08 1.83
C LEU A 229 -10.65 -9.16 0.98
N ASN A 230 -10.76 -10.36 1.55
CA ASN A 230 -11.31 -11.52 0.86
C ASN A 230 -12.55 -12.04 1.56
N PHE A 231 -13.52 -12.48 0.77
CA PHE A 231 -14.84 -12.88 1.23
C PHE A 231 -15.29 -14.20 0.59
N SER A 232 -16.04 -14.97 1.38
CA SER A 232 -16.90 -16.05 0.87
C SER A 232 -18.32 -15.52 0.81
N VAL A 233 -18.90 -15.50 -0.39
CA VAL A 233 -20.14 -14.77 -0.69
C VAL A 233 -21.18 -15.68 -1.34
N PRO A 234 -22.39 -15.83 -0.78
CA PRO A 234 -23.49 -16.53 -1.44
C PRO A 234 -23.80 -15.91 -2.81
N ILE A 235 -24.19 -16.76 -3.77
CA ILE A 235 -24.44 -16.34 -5.17
C ILE A 235 -25.48 -15.22 -5.25
N GLU A 236 -26.48 -15.27 -4.37
CA GLU A 236 -27.59 -14.33 -4.30
C GLU A 236 -27.17 -12.96 -3.75
N GLU A 237 -26.03 -12.89 -3.04
CA GLU A 237 -25.55 -11.68 -2.37
C GLU A 237 -24.44 -10.95 -3.13
N LYS A 238 -23.99 -11.45 -4.29
CA LYS A 238 -22.83 -10.91 -5.01
C LYS A 238 -22.89 -9.39 -5.20
N ASN A 239 -23.99 -8.90 -5.77
CA ASN A 239 -24.14 -7.47 -6.10
C ASN A 239 -24.20 -6.58 -4.85
N ILE A 240 -24.87 -7.02 -3.79
CA ILE A 240 -25.00 -6.22 -2.57
C ILE A 240 -23.69 -6.21 -1.78
N VAL A 241 -22.98 -7.34 -1.73
CA VAL A 241 -21.67 -7.44 -1.07
C VAL A 241 -20.63 -6.58 -1.78
N GLU A 242 -20.54 -6.68 -3.11
CA GLU A 242 -19.62 -5.84 -3.88
C GLU A 242 -19.86 -4.36 -3.61
N LYS A 243 -21.12 -3.92 -3.71
CA LYS A 243 -21.50 -2.54 -3.42
C LYS A 243 -21.07 -2.11 -2.02
N ILE A 244 -21.40 -2.89 -0.98
CA ILE A 244 -21.06 -2.56 0.41
C ILE A 244 -19.55 -2.47 0.57
N VAL A 245 -18.81 -3.48 0.13
CA VAL A 245 -17.35 -3.56 0.33
C VAL A 245 -16.65 -2.40 -0.36
N MET A 246 -17.00 -2.13 -1.62
CA MET A 246 -16.40 -1.03 -2.38
C MET A 246 -16.73 0.33 -1.75
N GLU A 247 -17.98 0.58 -1.37
CA GLU A 247 -18.38 1.82 -0.71
C GLU A 247 -17.64 2.04 0.63
N GLU A 248 -17.57 1.02 1.49
CA GLU A 248 -16.93 1.15 2.81
C GLU A 248 -15.40 1.25 2.72
N MET A 249 -14.78 0.56 1.76
CA MET A 249 -13.35 0.69 1.49
C MET A 249 -13.02 2.10 0.99
N GLU A 250 -13.70 2.59 -0.04
CA GLU A 250 -13.39 3.90 -0.64
C GLU A 250 -13.75 5.08 0.27
N ARG A 251 -14.72 4.91 1.19
CA ARG A 251 -15.13 5.94 2.17
C ARG A 251 -14.45 5.83 3.52
N ALA A 252 -13.53 4.87 3.71
CA ALA A 252 -12.88 4.62 4.99
C ALA A 252 -12.19 5.87 5.56
N TYR A 253 -11.62 6.72 4.69
CA TYR A 253 -11.01 7.99 5.07
C TYR A 253 -11.08 9.01 3.92
N ASN A 254 -11.34 10.28 4.25
CA ASN A 254 -11.44 11.35 3.25
C ASN A 254 -10.05 11.96 2.99
N MET A 255 -9.45 11.62 1.85
CA MET A 255 -8.14 12.11 1.43
C MET A 255 -8.25 13.10 0.27
N LYS A 256 -7.19 13.89 0.04
CA LYS A 256 -7.07 14.77 -1.14
C LYS A 256 -7.10 13.97 -2.45
N VAL A 257 -6.52 12.77 -2.44
CA VAL A 257 -6.64 11.79 -3.51
C VAL A 257 -7.63 10.72 -3.05
N PRO A 258 -8.77 10.51 -3.73
CA PRO A 258 -9.74 9.50 -3.33
C PRO A 258 -9.10 8.12 -3.17
N LEU A 259 -9.50 7.39 -2.14
CA LEU A 259 -9.24 5.95 -2.08
C LEU A 259 -9.98 5.28 -3.24
N LYS A 260 -9.32 4.31 -3.86
CA LYS A 260 -9.90 3.49 -4.91
C LYS A 260 -9.64 2.04 -4.57
N ALA A 261 -10.66 1.20 -4.70
CA ALA A 261 -10.50 -0.24 -4.64
C ALA A 261 -10.72 -0.83 -6.05
N ASP A 262 -10.06 -1.94 -6.32
CA ASP A 262 -10.37 -2.83 -7.44
C ASP A 262 -10.91 -4.14 -6.85
N CYS A 263 -11.74 -4.86 -7.60
CA CYS A 263 -12.30 -6.10 -7.12
C CYS A 263 -12.38 -7.17 -8.20
N GLY A 264 -12.45 -8.43 -7.77
CA GLY A 264 -12.53 -9.59 -8.63
C GLY A 264 -13.30 -10.74 -8.00
N TRP A 265 -13.82 -11.61 -8.88
CA TRP A 265 -14.67 -12.74 -8.53
C TRP A 265 -14.08 -14.02 -9.09
N GLY A 266 -14.07 -15.08 -8.29
CA GLY A 266 -13.51 -16.37 -8.71
C GLY A 266 -14.10 -17.54 -7.95
N LYS A 267 -13.77 -18.75 -8.40
CA LYS A 267 -14.05 -19.99 -7.66
C LYS A 267 -13.02 -20.26 -6.56
N ASN A 268 -11.91 -19.54 -6.59
CA ASN A 268 -10.82 -19.61 -5.62
C ASN A 268 -10.11 -18.25 -5.55
N TRP A 269 -9.18 -18.11 -4.61
CA TRP A 269 -8.45 -16.87 -4.40
C TRP A 269 -7.64 -16.44 -5.62
N LEU A 270 -7.01 -17.36 -6.36
CA LEU A 270 -6.24 -17.00 -7.56
C LEU A 270 -7.13 -16.39 -8.65
N GLU A 271 -8.33 -16.94 -8.89
CA GLU A 271 -9.24 -16.43 -9.91
C GLU A 271 -9.84 -15.06 -9.54
N ALA A 272 -10.03 -14.80 -8.24
CA ALA A 272 -10.60 -13.55 -7.75
C ALA A 272 -9.58 -12.41 -7.62
N HIS A 273 -8.30 -12.73 -7.51
CA HIS A 273 -7.18 -11.79 -7.35
C HIS A 273 -6.62 -11.33 -8.70
#